data_AF-A0A3D4JCP3-F1
#
_entry.id   AF-A0A3D4JCP3-F1
#
_cell.length_a   1.000
_cell.length_b   1.000
_cell.length_c   1.000
_cell.angle_alpha   90.00
_cell.angle_beta   90.00
_cell.angle_gamma   90.00
#
_symmetry.space_group_name_H-M   'P 1'
#
loop_
_entity.id
_entity.type
_entity.pdbx_description
1 polymer ?
#
loop_
_entity_poly.entity_id
_entity_poly.type
_entity_poly.pdbx_seq_one_letter_code
_entity_poly.pdbx_strand_id
1 'polypeptide(L)' 'MTDEQMHYLNKLGDFLGAKITGLVEAEDGFYGLELTKPDGKKVALIFFSDDEGNAPGSFEIQDLAGNPL' A
#
# COMPACT_ATOMS: atom_id res chain seq x y z
N MET A 1 -0.85 -13.52 11.08
CA MET A 1 -1.49 -12.20 11.28
C MET A 1 -2.47 -12.33 12.43
N THR A 2 -2.48 -11.40 13.38
CA THR A 2 -3.41 -11.40 14.51
C THR A 2 -4.77 -10.84 14.11
N ASP A 3 -5.81 -11.07 14.90
CA ASP A 3 -7.15 -10.51 14.67
C ASP A 3 -7.13 -8.97 14.67
N GLU A 4 -6.30 -8.38 15.54
CA GLU A 4 -6.08 -6.94 15.58
C GLU A 4 -5.44 -6.41 14.28
N GLN A 5 -4.42 -7.10 13.77
CA GLN A 5 -3.80 -6.75 12.48
C GLN A 5 -4.79 -6.86 11.33
N MET A 6 -5.61 -7.90 11.30
CA MET A 6 -6.69 -8.07 10.32
C MET A 6 -7.72 -6.95 10.40
N HIS A 7 -8.13 -6.55 11.62
CA HIS A 7 -9.08 -5.47 11.83
C HIS A 7 -8.58 -4.14 11.26
N TYR A 8 -7.33 -3.79 11.52
CA TYR A 8 -6.76 -2.54 10.99
C TYR A 8 -6.54 -2.58 9.47
N LEU A 9 -6.14 -3.73 8.92
CA LEU A 9 -6.02 -3.88 7.46
C LEU A 9 -7.38 -3.77 6.76
N ASN A 10 -8.43 -4.34 7.32
CA ASN A 10 -9.79 -4.19 6.78
C ASN A 10 -10.24 -2.72 6.82
N LYS A 11 -10.04 -2.03 7.95
CA LYS A 11 -10.34 -0.59 8.05
C LYS A 11 -9.56 0.26 7.05
N LEU A 12 -8.28 -0.05 6.84
CA LEU A 12 -7.45 0.63 5.84
C LEU A 12 -7.99 0.37 4.43
N GLY A 13 -8.38 -0.87 4.13
CA GLY A 13 -9.02 -1.21 2.86
C GLY A 13 -10.32 -0.43 2.62
N ASP A 14 -11.19 -0.36 3.62
CA ASP A 14 -12.44 0.40 3.56
C ASP A 14 -12.17 1.90 3.29
N PHE A 15 -11.20 2.48 3.99
CA PHE A 15 -10.80 3.88 3.80
C PHE A 15 -10.27 4.15 2.37
N LEU A 16 -9.52 3.21 1.80
CA LEU A 16 -8.95 3.30 0.46
C LEU A 16 -9.94 2.92 -0.65
N GLY A 17 -11.15 2.47 -0.29
CA GLY A 17 -12.12 1.91 -1.23
C GLY A 17 -11.54 0.74 -2.03
N ALA A 18 -10.73 -0.11 -1.40
CA ALA A 18 -10.02 -1.21 -2.05
C ALA A 18 -9.75 -2.36 -1.07
N LYS A 19 -9.57 -3.58 -1.58
CA LYS A 19 -9.11 -4.71 -0.76
C LYS A 19 -7.58 -4.77 -0.77
N ILE A 20 -6.96 -4.87 0.40
CA ILE A 20 -5.53 -5.19 0.48
C ILE A 20 -5.36 -6.68 0.15
N THR A 21 -4.63 -6.98 -0.92
CA THR A 21 -4.49 -8.35 -1.47
C THR A 21 -3.09 -8.93 -1.36
N GLY A 22 -2.09 -8.11 -1.03
CA GLY A 22 -0.72 -8.58 -0.88
C GLY A 22 0.25 -7.47 -0.49
N LEU A 23 1.53 -7.83 -0.52
CA LEU A 23 2.65 -6.92 -0.41
C LEU A 23 3.23 -6.68 -1.80
N VAL A 24 3.80 -5.49 -2.00
CA VAL A 24 4.54 -5.13 -3.21
C VAL A 24 5.87 -4.52 -2.82
N GLU A 25 6.89 -4.75 -3.63
CA GLU A 25 8.19 -4.10 -3.57
C GLU A 25 8.28 -3.14 -4.76
N ALA A 26 8.57 -1.87 -4.49
CA ALA A 26 8.76 -0.85 -5.51
C ALA A 26 10.21 -0.87 -6.03
N GLU A 27 10.43 -0.19 -7.15
CA GLU A 27 11.79 0.18 -7.55
C GLU A 27 12.41 1.02 -6.41
N ASP A 28 13.70 0.83 -6.15
CA ASP A 28 14.46 1.40 -5.02
C ASP A 28 14.29 0.71 -3.64
N GLY A 29 13.66 -0.46 -3.58
CA GLY A 29 13.64 -1.32 -2.38
C GLY A 29 12.66 -0.86 -1.29
N PHE A 30 11.75 0.06 -1.65
CA PHE A 30 10.61 0.40 -0.81
C PHE A 30 9.54 -0.70 -0.86
N TYR A 31 8.77 -0.80 0.23
CA TYR A 31 7.69 -1.78 0.34
C TYR A 31 6.33 -1.09 0.42
N GLY A 32 5.31 -1.81 0.00
CA GLY A 32 3.95 -1.31 -0.03
C GLY A 32 2.91 -2.42 0.06
N LEU A 33 1.66 -2.02 -0.12
CA LEU A 33 0.49 -2.90 -0.15
C LEU A 33 -0.09 -2.95 -1.56
N GLU A 34 -0.36 -4.16 -2.05
CA GLU A 34 -1.17 -4.34 -3.26
C GLU A 34 -2.64 -4.14 -2.90
N LEU A 35 -3.32 -3.26 -3.64
CA LEU A 35 -4.72 -2.94 -3.50
C LEU A 35 -5.49 -3.39 -4.74
N THR A 36 -6.57 -4.15 -4.55
CA THR A 36 -7.54 -4.49 -5.61
C THR A 36 -8.78 -3.61 -5.46
N LYS A 37 -9.05 -2.76 -6.45
CA LYS A 37 -10.22 -1.88 -6.53
C LYS A 37 -11.49 -2.66 -6.92
N PRO A 38 -12.70 -2.10 -6.71
CA PRO A 38 -13.96 -2.77 -7.04
C PRO A 38 -14.13 -3.11 -8.53
N ASP A 39 -13.48 -2.37 -9.41
CA ASP A 39 -13.44 -2.60 -10.87
C ASP A 39 -12.42 -3.69 -11.28
N GLY A 40 -11.72 -4.29 -10.32
CA GLY A 40 -10.65 -5.26 -10.55
C GLY A 40 -9.29 -4.65 -10.86
N LYS A 41 -9.18 -3.31 -10.95
CA LYS A 41 -7.88 -2.64 -11.15
C LYS A 41 -7.00 -2.87 -9.92
N LYS A 42 -5.74 -3.22 -10.17
CA LYS A 42 -4.71 -3.31 -9.14
C LYS A 42 -3.87 -2.05 -9.10
N VAL A 43 -3.59 -1.58 -7.89
CA VAL A 43 -2.76 -0.41 -7.61
C VAL A 43 -1.89 -0.71 -6.39
N ALA A 44 -0.84 0.07 -6.18
CA ALA A 44 0.09 -0.09 -5.06
C ALA A 44 -0.03 1.12 -4.13
N LEU A 45 -0.04 0.89 -2.80
CA LEU A 45 0.24 1.92 -1.79
C LEU A 45 1.69 1.74 -1.36
N ILE A 46 2.60 2.62 -1.81
CA ILE A 46 4.03 2.54 -1.51
C ILE A 46 4.35 3.40 -0.30
N PHE A 47 5.20 2.87 0.59
CA PHE A 47 5.68 3.55 1.77
C PHE A 47 7.13 4.01 1.58
N PHE A 48 7.38 5.32 1.65
CA PHE A 48 8.70 5.91 1.45
C PHE A 48 9.32 6.33 2.77
N SER A 49 10.64 6.15 2.89
CA SER A 49 11.38 6.62 4.06
C SER A 49 11.26 8.13 4.25
N ASP A 50 11.30 8.57 5.50
CA ASP A 50 11.57 9.97 5.83
C ASP A 50 13.01 10.38 5.44
N ASP A 51 13.30 11.68 5.55
CA ASP A 51 14.62 12.27 5.26
C ASP A 51 15.76 11.68 6.12
N GLU A 52 15.40 11.00 7.22
CA GLU A 52 16.32 10.38 8.18
C GLU A 52 16.48 8.86 7.95
N GLY A 53 15.70 8.26 7.05
CA GLY A 53 15.74 6.85 6.68
C GLY A 53 15.06 5.88 7.65
N ASN A 54 14.31 6.35 8.66
CA ASN A 54 13.96 5.54 9.84
C ASN A 54 12.53 4.99 9.89
N ALA A 55 11.64 5.44 9.02
CA ALA A 55 10.24 4.99 9.00
C ALA A 55 9.58 5.48 7.71
N PRO A 56 8.36 5.00 7.37
CA PRO A 56 7.62 5.63 6.31
C PRO A 56 7.28 7.08 6.66
N GLY A 57 7.98 8.03 6.05
CA GLY A 57 7.75 9.47 6.17
C GLY A 57 6.63 9.95 5.25
N SER A 58 6.39 9.23 4.17
CA SER A 58 5.29 9.50 3.25
C SER A 58 4.76 8.21 2.61
N PHE A 59 3.61 8.32 1.95
CA PHE A 59 3.05 7.25 1.14
C PHE A 59 2.45 7.81 -0.14
N GLU A 60 2.41 6.99 -1.17
CA GLU A 60 1.78 7.33 -2.46
C GLU A 60 0.97 6.15 -2.99
N ILE A 61 -0.07 6.44 -3.76
CA ILE A 61 -0.77 5.42 -4.53
C ILE A 61 -0.31 5.50 -5.98
N GLN A 62 0.20 4.38 -6.49
CA GLN A 62 0.75 4.25 -7.82
C GLN A 62 0.05 3.12 -8.58
N ASP A 63 0.14 3.12 -9.91
CA ASP A 63 -0.12 1.91 -10.69
C ASP A 63 1.00 0.87 -10.46
N LEU A 64 0.79 -0.36 -10.95
CA LEU A 64 1.78 -1.43 -10.79
C LEU A 64 3.04 -1.24 -11.66
N ALA A 65 3.09 -0.19 -12.49
CA ALA A 65 4.26 0.21 -13.24
C ALA A 65 5.02 1.36 -12.56
N GLY A 66 4.62 1.77 -11.34
CA GLY A 66 5.27 2.82 -10.55
C GLY A 66 4.86 4.24 -10.90
N ASN A 67 3.81 4.44 -11.71
CA ASN A 67 3.33 5.77 -12.05
C ASN A 67 2.32 6.26 -11.00
N PRO A 68 2.42 7.52 -10.53
CA PRO A 68 1.42 8.13 -9.66
C PRO A 68 0.00 8.09 -10.27
N LEU A 69 -1.02 7.90 -9.42
CA LEU A 69 -2.44 7.93 -9.82
C LEU A 69 -3.11 9.30 -9.63
#